data_AF-A0A4S2MVK9-F1
#
_entry.id   AF-A0A4S2MVK9-F1
#
_cell.length_a   1.000
_cell.length_b   1.000
_cell.length_c   1.000
_cell.angle_alpha   90.00
_cell.angle_beta   90.00
_cell.angle_gamma   90.00
#
_symmetry.space_group_name_H-M   'P 1'
#
loop_
_entity.id
_entity.type
_entity.pdbx_description
1 polymer ?
#
loop_
_entity_poly.entity_id
_entity_poly.type
_entity_poly.pdbx_seq_one_letter_code
_entity_poly.pdbx_strand_id
1 'polypeptide(L)'
;MPVCNHPDYGHYRDDEAKTQYPMFKASPGDWLWVKWKDNGHITKDPFDKSITGEGERAGKNPPYDQGKVWIYGSEKMDNVTYKDVASVSLKTVRSGSWKDGELLAESPYDDGLCAEENETLTFLERCKLGGGGPCKVAVQIPPSVKGTKYTLIYVWDYSGKLGRPAVMVHWFTSCLDIEILPGKKPTSTEKPPKITPARLVTQDEHLAHLQKGAKPSEAELVCKKKKLVKRSSIPGFSPSAKFRF
;
A
#
# COMPACT_ATOMS: atom_id res chain seq x y z
N MET A 1 -10.21 4.50 9.09
CA MET A 1 -9.40 3.67 10.00
C MET A 1 -8.80 4.60 11.05
N PRO A 2 -9.32 4.61 12.29
CA PRO A 2 -8.48 4.96 13.43
C PRO A 2 -8.59 3.83 14.49
N VAL A 3 -7.58 3.49 15.29
CA VAL A 3 -6.41 4.28 15.70
C VAL A 3 -5.30 3.32 16.13
N CYS A 4 -4.05 3.65 15.81
CA CYS A 4 -3.00 3.54 16.82
C CYS A 4 -3.14 4.76 17.73
N ASN A 5 -3.51 4.53 18.97
CA ASN A 5 -4.06 5.49 19.93
C ASN A 5 -3.19 6.76 20.12
N HIS A 6 -3.32 7.76 19.24
CA HIS A 6 -2.52 8.97 19.30
C HIS A 6 -3.15 10.01 20.26
N PRO A 7 -2.48 10.42 21.34
CA PRO A 7 -3.03 11.41 22.27
C PRO A 7 -3.21 12.81 21.65
N ASP A 8 -2.34 13.23 20.72
CA ASP A 8 -2.43 14.57 20.08
C ASP A 8 -3.35 14.66 18.84
N TYR A 9 -3.81 13.54 18.25
CA TYR A 9 -4.89 13.58 17.27
C TYR A 9 -6.16 13.29 18.05
N GLY A 10 -6.82 14.37 18.44
CA GLY A 10 -8.00 14.38 19.31
C GLY A 10 -8.87 13.17 19.10
N HIS A 11 -9.22 12.54 20.22
CA HIS A 11 -10.10 11.39 20.31
C HIS A 11 -11.18 11.35 19.21
N TYR A 12 -10.93 10.62 18.11
CA TYR A 12 -12.02 9.96 17.40
C TYR A 12 -12.50 8.78 18.28
N ARG A 13 -12.91 9.10 19.52
CA ARG A 13 -13.57 8.23 20.48
C ARG A 13 -15.05 8.61 20.55
N ASP A 14 -15.69 8.84 19.41
CA ASP A 14 -17.12 8.62 19.39
C ASP A 14 -17.32 7.12 19.35
N ASP A 15 -18.11 6.58 20.28
CA ASP A 15 -18.51 5.17 20.28
C ASP A 15 -19.18 4.78 18.93
N GLU A 16 -19.65 5.76 18.18
CA GLU A 16 -20.10 5.68 16.79
C GLU A 16 -18.99 5.26 15.80
N ALA A 17 -17.76 5.77 15.94
CA ALA A 17 -16.64 5.37 15.08
C ALA A 17 -16.19 3.92 15.33
N LYS A 18 -16.24 3.45 16.59
CA LYS A 18 -15.92 2.06 16.95
C LYS A 18 -16.98 1.07 16.48
N THR A 19 -18.25 1.47 16.50
CA THR A 19 -19.34 0.64 15.99
C THR A 19 -19.36 0.61 14.46
N GLN A 20 -18.98 1.71 13.80
CA GLN A 20 -18.92 1.78 12.34
C GLN A 20 -17.68 1.10 11.73
N TYR A 21 -16.54 1.11 12.45
CA TYR A 21 -15.28 0.52 11.99
C TYR A 21 -14.71 -0.42 13.07
N PRO A 22 -15.27 -1.63 13.24
CA PRO A 22 -14.78 -2.56 14.24
C PRO A 22 -13.33 -2.97 13.96
N MET A 23 -12.59 -3.29 15.02
CA MET A 23 -11.25 -3.85 14.88
C MET A 23 -11.29 -5.13 14.06
N PHE A 24 -10.29 -5.29 13.20
CA PHE A 24 -10.11 -6.54 12.47
C PHE A 24 -9.75 -7.65 13.46
N LYS A 25 -10.36 -8.83 13.34
CA LYS A 25 -10.12 -9.97 14.22
C LYS A 25 -9.29 -11.03 13.51
N ALA A 26 -8.29 -11.56 14.19
CA ALA A 26 -7.46 -12.65 13.68
C ALA A 26 -7.04 -13.60 14.83
N SER A 27 -6.61 -14.80 14.49
CA SER A 27 -5.99 -15.74 15.41
C SER A 27 -4.47 -15.84 15.17
N PRO A 28 -3.67 -16.20 16.18
CA PRO A 28 -2.26 -16.51 15.97
C PRO A 28 -2.08 -17.55 14.86
N GLY A 29 -1.16 -17.27 13.94
CA GLY A 29 -0.91 -18.10 12.75
C GLY A 29 -1.74 -17.75 11.51
N ASP A 30 -2.72 -16.84 11.60
CA ASP A 30 -3.51 -16.41 10.43
C ASP A 30 -2.64 -15.63 9.42
N TRP A 31 -2.82 -15.96 8.14
CA TRP A 31 -2.35 -15.15 7.02
C TRP A 31 -3.35 -14.04 6.68
N LEU A 32 -2.85 -12.82 6.60
CA LEU A 32 -3.60 -11.61 6.31
C LEU A 32 -3.04 -10.89 5.08
N TRP A 33 -3.92 -10.22 4.35
CA TRP A 33 -3.53 -9.26 3.31
C TRP A 33 -3.55 -7.84 3.88
N VAL A 34 -2.38 -7.22 3.99
CA VAL A 34 -2.27 -5.77 4.21
C VAL A 34 -2.40 -5.10 2.85
N LYS A 35 -3.32 -4.14 2.72
CA LYS A 35 -3.63 -3.47 1.45
C LYS A 35 -3.45 -1.97 1.56
N TRP A 36 -2.94 -1.34 0.50
CA TRP A 36 -2.84 0.11 0.38
C TRP A 36 -3.23 0.57 -1.02
N LYS A 37 -3.51 1.87 -1.16
CA LYS A 37 -3.75 2.51 -2.46
C LYS A 37 -2.47 3.20 -2.92
N ASP A 38 -2.17 3.04 -4.20
CA ASP A 38 -0.98 3.58 -4.88
C ASP A 38 -0.95 5.12 -4.91
N ASN A 39 -2.11 5.77 -5.08
CA ASN A 39 -2.22 7.22 -5.24
C ASN A 39 -1.37 7.78 -6.41
N GLY A 40 -1.16 6.98 -7.46
CA GLY A 40 -0.44 7.39 -8.67
C GLY A 40 1.07 7.16 -8.68
N HIS A 41 1.69 6.69 -7.60
CA HIS A 41 3.15 6.51 -7.55
C HIS A 41 3.66 5.40 -8.49
N ILE A 42 2.86 4.38 -8.75
CA ILE A 42 3.21 3.29 -9.67
C ILE A 42 2.71 3.60 -11.08
N THR A 43 1.57 4.28 -11.16
CA THR A 43 0.84 4.42 -12.43
C THR A 43 1.10 5.74 -13.14
N LYS A 44 1.43 6.82 -12.43
CA LYS A 44 1.62 8.18 -12.99
C LYS A 44 3.06 8.66 -12.88
N ASP A 45 3.70 8.52 -11.71
CA ASP A 45 5.04 9.03 -11.47
C ASP A 45 6.10 8.52 -12.47
N PRO A 46 6.06 7.25 -12.96
CA PRO A 46 6.96 6.79 -14.02
C PRO A 46 6.85 7.55 -15.35
N PHE A 47 5.78 8.33 -15.53
CA PHE A 47 5.52 9.10 -16.75
C PHE A 47 5.69 10.62 -16.54
N ASP A 48 5.89 11.06 -15.29
CA ASP A 48 6.12 12.46 -14.96
C ASP A 48 7.61 12.83 -15.14
N LYS A 49 7.89 13.65 -16.15
CA LYS A 49 9.24 14.13 -16.48
C LYS A 49 9.92 14.91 -15.36
N SER A 50 9.14 15.57 -14.50
CA SER A 50 9.69 16.28 -13.33
C SER A 50 10.23 15.33 -12.27
N ILE A 51 9.73 14.08 -12.24
CA ILE A 51 10.13 13.01 -11.32
C ILE A 51 11.22 12.14 -11.96
N THR A 52 11.01 11.71 -13.20
CA THR A 52 11.95 10.82 -13.93
C THR A 52 13.20 11.55 -14.44
N GLY A 53 13.23 12.88 -14.40
CA GLY A 53 14.40 13.68 -14.74
C GLY A 53 14.64 13.84 -16.24
N GLU A 54 13.64 13.63 -17.09
CA GLU A 54 13.75 13.86 -18.54
C GLU A 54 13.82 15.37 -18.86
N GLY A 55 14.83 15.81 -19.64
CA GLY A 55 15.16 17.22 -19.92
C GLY A 55 16.68 17.49 -19.80
N GLU A 56 17.13 18.70 -19.46
CA GLU A 56 18.57 19.01 -19.19
C GLU A 56 19.20 18.16 -18.06
N ARG A 57 18.39 17.41 -17.33
CA ARG A 57 18.78 16.45 -16.27
C ARG A 57 18.79 14.99 -16.75
N ALA A 58 18.38 14.71 -17.99
CA ALA A 58 18.40 13.37 -18.58
C ALA A 58 19.85 12.87 -18.66
N GLY A 59 20.14 11.72 -18.06
CA GLY A 59 21.49 11.17 -17.94
C GLY A 59 22.23 11.51 -16.63
N LYS A 60 21.64 12.34 -15.75
CA LYS A 60 22.17 12.62 -14.39
C LYS A 60 21.37 11.99 -13.26
N ASN A 61 20.13 11.59 -13.52
CA ASN A 61 19.28 10.92 -12.54
C ASN A 61 19.28 9.39 -12.76
N PRO A 62 19.60 8.58 -11.72
CA PRO A 62 19.40 7.13 -11.70
C PRO A 62 17.93 6.77 -11.98
N PRO A 63 17.62 5.52 -12.35
CA PRO A 63 16.24 5.11 -12.61
C PRO A 63 15.35 5.37 -11.40
N TYR A 64 14.18 5.94 -11.69
CA TYR A 64 13.08 6.10 -10.75
C TYR A 64 12.84 4.81 -9.95
N ASP A 65 12.71 4.94 -8.62
CA ASP A 65 12.53 3.82 -7.68
C ASP A 65 11.30 4.07 -6.81
N GLN A 66 10.26 3.24 -6.98
CA GLN A 66 9.03 3.25 -6.16
C GLN A 66 9.29 2.88 -4.71
N GLY A 67 10.46 2.31 -4.42
CA GLY A 67 10.88 1.97 -3.07
C GLY A 67 10.29 0.68 -2.55
N LYS A 68 10.38 0.52 -1.25
CA LYS A 68 10.05 -0.74 -0.55
C LYS A 68 9.12 -0.48 0.62
N VAL A 69 8.30 -1.47 0.90
CA VAL A 69 7.39 -1.53 2.04
C VAL A 69 7.92 -2.56 3.03
N TRP A 70 7.90 -2.19 4.30
CA TRP A 70 8.10 -3.10 5.43
C TRP A 70 6.86 -3.12 6.29
N ILE A 71 6.44 -4.32 6.68
CA ILE A 71 5.38 -4.52 7.66
C ILE A 71 6.00 -5.08 8.93
N TYR A 72 5.88 -4.34 10.02
CA TYR A 72 6.26 -4.79 11.35
C TYR A 72 5.04 -5.17 12.16
N GLY A 73 5.23 -6.08 13.12
CA GLY A 73 4.21 -6.47 14.07
C GLY A 73 4.71 -6.47 15.51
N SER A 74 3.82 -6.20 16.46
CA SER A 74 4.16 -6.23 17.88
C SER A 74 2.94 -6.44 18.79
N GLU A 75 3.16 -7.18 19.88
CA GLU A 75 2.24 -7.33 21.03
C GLU A 75 2.49 -6.28 22.13
N LYS A 76 3.62 -5.56 22.08
CA LYS A 76 4.07 -4.64 23.15
C LYS A 76 3.61 -3.20 22.94
N MET A 77 2.62 -3.02 22.05
CA MET A 77 2.19 -1.74 21.51
C MET A 77 0.82 -1.35 22.08
N ASP A 78 0.71 -1.43 23.40
CA ASP A 78 -0.45 -0.90 24.12
C ASP A 78 -0.37 0.64 24.14
N ASN A 79 -1.41 1.30 23.63
CA ASN A 79 -1.49 2.77 23.51
C ASN A 79 -0.38 3.40 22.64
N VAL A 80 -0.21 2.90 21.42
CA VAL A 80 0.74 3.40 20.40
C VAL A 80 0.64 4.91 20.21
N THR A 81 1.69 5.62 20.60
CA THR A 81 1.89 7.03 20.26
C THR A 81 2.58 7.18 18.91
N TYR A 82 2.56 8.38 18.32
CA TYR A 82 3.40 8.65 17.15
C TYR A 82 4.89 8.44 17.44
N LYS A 83 5.36 8.62 18.67
CA LYS A 83 6.76 8.33 19.02
C LYS A 83 7.07 6.85 18.88
N ASP A 84 6.11 5.97 19.17
CA ASP A 84 6.30 4.52 19.04
C ASP A 84 6.25 4.09 17.58
N VAL A 85 5.35 4.67 16.77
CA VAL A 85 5.34 4.46 15.30
C VAL A 85 6.63 5.02 14.67
N ALA A 86 7.07 6.19 15.11
CA ALA A 86 8.34 6.80 14.69
C ALA A 86 9.54 6.02 15.22
N SER A 87 9.40 5.19 16.26
CA SER A 87 10.45 4.25 16.67
C SER A 87 10.65 3.14 15.63
N VAL A 88 9.64 2.86 14.79
CA VAL A 88 9.76 2.11 13.53
C VAL A 88 9.97 3.08 12.36
N SER A 89 10.92 4.00 12.52
CA SER A 89 11.33 4.92 11.46
C SER A 89 12.07 4.21 10.33
N LEU A 90 12.33 4.94 9.25
CA LEU A 90 13.30 4.55 8.23
C LEU A 90 14.67 4.11 8.80
N LYS A 91 15.09 4.65 9.94
CA LYS A 91 16.36 4.23 10.56
C LYS A 91 16.28 2.77 10.99
N THR A 92 15.16 2.41 11.61
CA THR A 92 14.87 1.06 12.12
C THR A 92 14.78 0.04 11.00
N VAL A 93 14.09 0.39 9.89
CA VAL A 93 14.01 -0.52 8.74
C VAL A 93 15.38 -0.69 8.06
N ARG A 94 16.20 0.36 7.99
CA ARG A 94 17.57 0.29 7.44
C ARG A 94 18.54 -0.48 8.33
N SER A 95 18.37 -0.41 9.66
CA SER A 95 19.17 -1.20 10.61
C SER A 95 18.65 -2.63 10.78
N GLY A 96 17.47 -2.95 10.22
CA GLY A 96 16.84 -4.26 10.28
C GLY A 96 16.43 -4.71 11.69
N SER A 97 16.41 -3.82 12.68
CA SER A 97 16.25 -4.20 14.09
C SER A 97 15.33 -3.23 14.82
N TRP A 98 14.19 -3.75 15.29
CA TRP A 98 13.27 -3.07 16.20
C TRP A 98 13.13 -3.92 17.46
N LYS A 99 13.38 -3.35 18.63
CA LYS A 99 13.43 -4.11 19.89
C LYS A 99 12.06 -4.59 20.39
N ASP A 100 11.00 -3.89 19.99
CA ASP A 100 9.66 -4.09 20.52
C ASP A 100 8.76 -4.89 19.59
N GLY A 101 9.26 -5.35 18.44
CA GLY A 101 8.49 -6.17 17.51
C GLY A 101 9.38 -6.85 16.48
N GLU A 102 8.75 -7.32 15.41
CA GLU A 102 9.42 -8.14 14.39
C GLU A 102 8.99 -7.73 12.98
N LEU A 103 9.89 -7.95 12.01
CA LEU A 103 9.59 -7.75 10.59
C LEU A 103 8.78 -8.94 10.08
N LEU A 104 7.54 -8.69 9.65
CA LEU A 104 6.63 -9.71 9.12
C LEU A 104 6.74 -9.87 7.61
N ALA A 105 6.99 -8.77 6.90
CA ALA A 105 7.17 -8.79 5.46
C ALA A 105 8.00 -7.60 4.95
N GLU A 106 8.77 -7.86 3.91
CA GLU A 106 9.38 -6.86 3.04
C GLU A 106 8.87 -7.11 1.61
N SER A 107 8.46 -6.05 0.92
CA SER A 107 7.97 -6.11 -0.45
C SER A 107 8.40 -4.86 -1.23
N PRO A 108 8.62 -4.93 -2.55
CA PRO A 108 8.58 -3.71 -3.35
C PRO A 108 7.22 -3.02 -3.16
N TYR A 109 7.20 -1.69 -3.20
CA TYR A 109 5.94 -0.93 -3.20
C TYR A 109 5.12 -1.27 -4.45
N ASP A 110 5.80 -1.36 -5.59
CA ASP A 110 5.25 -1.89 -6.83
C ASP A 110 5.38 -3.42 -6.89
N ASP A 111 4.27 -4.14 -6.70
CA ASP A 111 4.23 -5.60 -6.83
C ASP A 111 4.10 -6.09 -8.28
N GLY A 112 4.02 -5.17 -9.24
CA GLY A 112 3.86 -5.44 -10.67
C GLY A 112 2.44 -5.77 -11.12
N LEU A 113 1.44 -5.83 -10.23
CA LEU A 113 0.03 -6.08 -10.59
C LEU A 113 -0.93 -5.03 -10.05
N CYS A 114 -0.66 -4.47 -8.88
CA CYS A 114 -1.48 -3.41 -8.34
C CYS A 114 -1.39 -2.16 -9.21
N ALA A 115 -2.50 -1.47 -9.35
CA ALA A 115 -2.57 -0.25 -10.14
C ALA A 115 -3.81 0.48 -9.71
N GLU A 116 -3.66 1.72 -9.28
CA GLU A 116 -4.80 2.59 -9.10
C GLU A 116 -5.47 2.85 -10.46
N GLU A 117 -6.79 2.97 -10.43
CA GLU A 117 -7.61 3.24 -11.61
C GLU A 117 -7.26 4.62 -12.19
N ASN A 118 -6.80 4.63 -13.44
CA ASN A 118 -6.55 5.84 -14.23
C ASN A 118 -6.37 5.50 -15.72
N GLU A 119 -6.04 6.49 -16.52
CA GLU A 119 -5.83 6.43 -17.96
C GLU A 119 -4.43 5.95 -18.39
N THR A 120 -3.55 5.60 -17.44
CA THR A 120 -2.17 5.27 -17.78
C THR A 120 -2.06 3.87 -18.39
N LEU A 121 -1.10 3.69 -19.30
CA LEU A 121 -0.90 2.40 -19.95
C LEU A 121 -0.51 1.31 -18.92
N THR A 122 0.17 1.69 -17.83
CA THR A 122 0.46 0.80 -16.69
C THR A 122 -0.82 0.20 -16.10
N PHE A 123 -1.84 1.02 -15.82
CA PHE A 123 -3.12 0.52 -15.31
C PHE A 123 -3.82 -0.40 -16.33
N LEU A 124 -3.88 0.03 -17.59
CA LEU A 124 -4.57 -0.71 -18.64
C LEU A 124 -3.97 -2.11 -18.86
N GLU A 125 -2.63 -2.21 -18.90
CA GLU A 125 -1.94 -3.49 -19.07
C GLU A 125 -2.06 -4.39 -17.83
N ARG A 126 -1.89 -3.83 -16.63
CA ARG A 126 -2.04 -4.61 -15.39
C ARG A 126 -3.46 -5.12 -15.21
N CYS A 127 -4.47 -4.34 -15.60
CA CYS A 127 -5.84 -4.81 -15.58
C CYS A 127 -6.02 -6.08 -16.43
N LYS A 128 -5.47 -6.13 -17.66
CA LYS A 128 -5.57 -7.32 -18.54
C LYS A 128 -4.93 -8.56 -17.92
N LEU A 129 -3.90 -8.39 -17.10
CA LEU A 129 -3.23 -9.48 -16.38
C LEU A 129 -4.01 -9.95 -15.13
N GLY A 130 -5.08 -9.26 -14.75
CA GLY A 130 -5.84 -9.52 -13.52
C GLY A 130 -5.34 -8.77 -12.30
N GLY A 131 -4.50 -7.76 -12.53
CA GLY A 131 -4.25 -6.67 -11.59
C GLY A 131 -5.34 -5.61 -11.64
N GLY A 132 -4.97 -4.36 -11.33
CA GLY A 132 -5.91 -3.25 -11.21
C GLY A 132 -6.68 -3.30 -9.89
N GLY A 133 -6.30 -2.44 -8.96
CA GLY A 133 -6.76 -2.47 -7.57
C GLY A 133 -5.64 -2.18 -6.57
N PRO A 134 -5.93 -2.33 -5.26
CA PRO A 134 -4.98 -1.98 -4.21
C PRO A 134 -3.75 -2.88 -4.25
N CYS A 135 -2.61 -2.28 -3.93
CA CYS A 135 -1.37 -2.99 -3.65
C CYS A 135 -1.51 -3.77 -2.35
N LYS A 136 -0.81 -4.90 -2.25
CA LYS A 136 -0.98 -5.79 -1.12
C LYS A 136 0.26 -6.61 -0.82
N VAL A 137 0.45 -6.92 0.46
CA VAL A 137 1.45 -7.89 0.92
C VAL A 137 0.80 -8.83 1.92
N ALA A 138 1.17 -10.11 1.82
CA ALA A 138 0.73 -11.12 2.76
C ALA A 138 1.64 -11.12 3.98
N VAL A 139 1.04 -11.11 5.17
CA VAL A 139 1.74 -11.26 6.45
C VAL A 139 1.10 -12.38 7.24
N GLN A 140 1.90 -13.08 8.06
CA GLN A 140 1.36 -14.03 9.02
C GLN A 140 1.40 -13.40 10.40
N ILE A 141 0.29 -13.48 11.14
CA ILE A 141 0.33 -13.21 12.57
C ILE A 141 1.18 -14.31 13.22
N PRO A 142 2.26 -13.98 13.95
CA PRO A 142 3.13 -15.00 14.52
C PRO A 142 2.32 -15.99 15.38
N PRO A 143 2.52 -17.31 15.21
CA PRO A 143 1.83 -18.31 16.04
C PRO A 143 2.15 -18.19 17.54
N SER A 144 3.25 -17.52 17.89
CA SER A 144 3.70 -17.26 19.25
C SER A 144 2.97 -16.13 19.96
N VAL A 145 2.11 -15.37 19.25
CA VAL A 145 1.30 -14.30 19.85
C VAL A 145 0.37 -14.87 20.93
N LYS A 146 0.39 -14.26 22.12
CA LYS A 146 -0.38 -14.65 23.31
C LYS A 146 -1.33 -13.56 23.80
N GLY A 147 -1.10 -12.31 23.42
CA GLY A 147 -1.92 -11.16 23.79
C GLY A 147 -3.29 -11.17 23.13
N THR A 148 -4.13 -10.24 23.54
CA THR A 148 -5.47 -10.00 22.96
C THR A 148 -5.45 -8.94 21.86
N LYS A 149 -4.28 -8.36 21.60
CA LYS A 149 -4.08 -7.28 20.64
C LYS A 149 -2.74 -7.45 19.94
N TYR A 150 -2.70 -7.13 18.66
CA TYR A 150 -1.47 -7.09 17.86
C TYR A 150 -1.49 -5.88 16.94
N THR A 151 -0.43 -5.08 16.94
CA THR A 151 -0.34 -3.89 16.10
C THR A 151 0.53 -4.17 14.90
N LEU A 152 0.01 -3.89 13.71
CA LEU A 152 0.79 -3.83 12.47
C LEU A 152 1.24 -2.40 12.20
N ILE A 153 2.49 -2.24 11.75
CA ILE A 153 3.05 -0.96 11.31
C ILE A 153 3.51 -1.12 9.87
N TYR A 154 2.95 -0.31 9.00
CA TYR A 154 3.33 -0.16 7.60
C TYR A 154 4.35 0.95 7.49
N VAL A 155 5.49 0.69 6.85
CA VAL A 155 6.51 1.70 6.54
C VAL A 155 6.85 1.61 5.06
N TRP A 156 6.83 2.74 4.35
CA TRP A 156 7.23 2.83 2.95
C TRP A 156 8.37 3.84 2.79
N ASP A 157 9.54 3.39 2.31
CA ASP A 157 10.64 4.27 1.91
C ASP A 157 10.49 4.65 0.44
N TYR A 158 10.09 5.90 0.18
CA TYR A 158 9.98 6.48 -1.16
C TYR A 158 11.10 7.47 -1.47
N SER A 159 12.22 7.40 -0.73
CA SER A 159 13.33 8.34 -0.89
C SER A 159 14.02 8.17 -2.26
N GLY A 160 13.92 6.99 -2.88
CA GLY A 160 14.54 6.68 -4.17
C GLY A 160 13.84 7.32 -5.38
N LYS A 161 12.71 8.00 -5.20
CA LYS A 161 11.88 8.53 -6.30
C LYS A 161 12.59 9.54 -7.21
N LEU A 162 13.61 10.22 -6.69
CA LEU A 162 14.44 11.17 -7.45
C LEU A 162 15.86 10.62 -7.69
N GLY A 163 16.01 9.29 -7.66
CA GLY A 163 17.26 8.58 -7.83
C GLY A 163 18.01 8.28 -6.53
N ARG A 164 19.11 7.52 -6.66
CA ARG A 164 20.05 7.18 -5.59
C ARG A 164 21.46 7.71 -5.86
N PRO A 165 22.13 8.40 -4.91
CA PRO A 165 21.69 8.66 -3.54
C PRO A 165 20.48 9.61 -3.49
N ALA A 166 19.57 9.35 -2.55
CA ALA A 166 18.33 10.10 -2.43
C ALA A 166 18.64 11.57 -2.12
N VAL A 167 18.16 12.48 -2.99
CA VAL A 167 18.27 13.93 -2.77
C VAL A 167 17.35 14.43 -1.64
N MET A 168 16.28 13.68 -1.33
CA MET A 168 15.41 13.93 -0.20
C MET A 168 14.94 12.62 0.42
N VAL A 169 14.81 12.59 1.75
CA VAL A 169 14.28 11.43 2.46
C VAL A 169 12.76 11.56 2.55
N HIS A 170 12.05 10.66 1.89
CA HIS A 170 10.59 10.60 1.87
C HIS A 170 10.14 9.23 2.36
N TRP A 171 9.29 9.20 3.38
CA TRP A 171 8.68 7.97 3.82
C TRP A 171 7.31 8.21 4.41
N PHE A 172 6.51 7.15 4.39
CA PHE A 172 5.16 7.15 4.91
C PHE A 172 5.04 6.01 5.91
N THR A 173 4.25 6.25 6.95
CA THR A 173 3.93 5.23 7.93
C THR A 173 2.47 5.28 8.29
N SER A 174 1.94 4.11 8.58
CA SER A 174 0.60 3.92 9.10
C SER A 174 0.61 2.71 10.00
N CYS A 175 -0.41 2.55 10.83
CA CYS A 175 -0.49 1.39 11.68
C CYS A 175 -1.96 1.03 11.95
N LEU A 176 -2.13 -0.24 12.33
CA LEU A 176 -3.42 -0.89 12.47
C LEU A 176 -3.39 -1.82 13.69
N ASP A 177 -4.39 -1.68 14.55
CA ASP A 177 -4.62 -2.60 15.65
C ASP A 177 -5.52 -3.77 15.22
N ILE A 178 -5.12 -4.98 15.58
CA ILE A 178 -5.83 -6.24 15.34
C ILE A 178 -6.22 -6.82 16.68
N GLU A 179 -7.49 -7.19 16.81
CA GLU A 179 -7.98 -7.98 17.94
C GLU A 179 -7.55 -9.44 17.73
N ILE A 180 -6.76 -9.95 18.67
CA ILE A 180 -6.32 -11.34 18.67
C ILE A 180 -7.35 -12.18 19.41
N LEU A 181 -7.79 -13.26 18.76
CA LEU A 181 -8.71 -14.25 19.32
C LEU A 181 -7.90 -15.45 19.85
N PRO A 182 -7.44 -15.42 21.12
CA PRO A 182 -6.62 -16.50 21.68
C PRO A 182 -7.39 -17.82 21.75
N GLY A 183 -6.67 -18.92 21.54
CA GLY A 183 -7.24 -20.27 21.60
C GLY A 183 -8.13 -20.67 20.41
N LYS A 184 -8.45 -19.74 19.50
CA LYS A 184 -9.07 -20.10 18.21
C LYS A 184 -8.02 -20.59 17.23
N LYS A 185 -8.37 -21.63 16.47
CA LYS A 185 -7.54 -22.12 15.38
C LYS A 185 -7.48 -21.05 14.27
N PRO A 186 -6.32 -20.88 13.61
CA PRO A 186 -6.21 -20.02 12.45
C PRO A 186 -7.22 -20.44 11.37
N THR A 187 -7.90 -19.45 10.81
CA THR A 187 -8.88 -19.58 9.74
C THR A 187 -8.24 -19.49 8.35
N SER A 188 -7.02 -18.95 8.26
CA SER A 188 -6.25 -18.77 7.04
C SER A 188 -4.83 -19.27 7.25
N THR A 189 -4.61 -20.58 7.10
CA THR A 189 -3.30 -21.22 7.36
C THR A 189 -2.39 -21.31 6.13
N GLU A 190 -2.96 -21.19 4.93
CA GLU A 190 -2.19 -21.29 3.69
C GLU A 190 -1.49 -19.96 3.38
N LYS A 191 -0.18 -20.03 3.16
CA LYS A 191 0.59 -18.87 2.72
C LYS A 191 0.06 -18.40 1.37
N PRO A 192 -0.37 -17.15 1.24
CA PRO A 192 -0.88 -16.66 -0.02
C PRO A 192 0.19 -16.74 -1.12
N PRO A 193 -0.21 -17.01 -2.38
CA PRO A 193 0.73 -17.13 -3.47
C PRO A 193 1.51 -15.81 -3.66
N LYS A 194 2.80 -15.95 -3.93
CA LYS A 194 3.64 -14.80 -4.27
C LYS A 194 3.15 -14.22 -5.60
N ILE A 195 3.02 -12.91 -5.67
CA ILE A 195 2.67 -12.21 -6.91
C ILE A 195 3.87 -12.30 -7.86
N THR A 196 3.61 -12.73 -9.10
CA THR A 196 4.58 -12.61 -10.20
C THR A 196 4.48 -11.19 -10.75
N PRO A 197 5.54 -10.36 -10.66
CA PRO A 197 5.48 -9.00 -11.15
C PRO A 197 5.25 -8.96 -12.65
N ALA A 198 4.33 -8.12 -13.13
CA ALA A 198 4.31 -7.76 -14.54
C ALA A 198 5.46 -6.81 -14.86
N ARG A 199 5.86 -6.80 -16.15
CA ARG A 199 6.81 -5.82 -16.65
C ARG A 199 6.23 -4.40 -16.50
N LEU A 200 7.09 -3.46 -16.10
CA LEU A 200 6.79 -2.04 -16.16
C LEU A 200 6.73 -1.56 -17.62
N VAL A 201 5.69 -0.78 -17.91
CA VAL A 201 5.53 -0.07 -19.17
C VAL A 201 6.59 1.05 -19.23
N THR A 202 7.28 1.18 -20.36
CA THR A 202 8.27 2.26 -20.54
C THR A 202 7.59 3.58 -20.88
N GLN A 203 8.31 4.69 -20.65
CA GLN A 203 7.85 6.02 -21.06
C GLN A 203 7.51 6.07 -22.56
N ASP A 204 8.37 5.52 -23.42
CA ASP A 204 8.13 5.48 -24.87
C ASP A 204 6.87 4.69 -25.24
N GLU A 205 6.63 3.55 -24.57
CA GLU A 205 5.41 2.75 -24.76
C GLU A 205 4.16 3.54 -24.37
N HIS A 206 4.22 4.28 -23.26
CA HIS A 206 3.13 5.13 -22.81
C HIS A 206 2.87 6.30 -23.76
N LEU A 207 3.91 7.01 -24.20
CA LEU A 207 3.78 8.11 -25.16
C LEU A 207 3.23 7.64 -26.51
N ALA A 208 3.68 6.49 -27.01
CA ALA A 208 3.14 5.88 -28.22
C ALA A 208 1.66 5.51 -28.09
N HIS A 209 1.21 5.13 -26.89
CA HIS A 209 -0.21 4.89 -26.61
C HIS A 209 -1.03 6.19 -26.64
N LEU A 210 -0.53 7.27 -26.03
CA LEU A 210 -1.19 8.57 -26.07
C LEU A 210 -1.35 9.09 -27.52
N GLN A 211 -0.32 8.95 -28.34
CA GLN A 211 -0.33 9.37 -29.76
C GLN A 211 -1.35 8.60 -30.62
N LYS A 212 -1.70 7.37 -30.24
CA LYS A 212 -2.71 6.55 -30.94
C LYS A 212 -4.15 6.95 -30.62
N GLY A 213 -4.35 8.02 -29.85
CA GLY A 213 -5.67 8.52 -29.47
C GLY A 213 -6.25 7.77 -28.27
N ALA A 214 -5.51 7.77 -27.15
CA ALA A 214 -6.06 7.42 -25.84
C ALA A 214 -7.39 8.17 -25.65
N LYS A 215 -8.47 7.44 -25.40
CA LYS A 215 -9.81 8.06 -25.44
C LYS A 215 -10.03 8.85 -24.15
N PRO A 216 -10.59 10.07 -24.21
CA PRO A 216 -10.95 10.86 -23.01
C PRO A 216 -11.86 10.14 -22.00
N SER A 217 -12.45 8.99 -22.38
CA SER A 217 -13.28 8.14 -21.52
C SER A 217 -12.51 7.15 -20.63
N GLU A 218 -11.19 7.16 -20.65
CA GLU A 218 -10.36 6.18 -19.90
C GLU A 218 -10.30 6.48 -18.39
N ALA A 219 -10.49 7.73 -17.98
CA ALA A 219 -10.65 8.10 -16.57
C ALA A 219 -11.94 7.53 -15.93
N GLU A 220 -12.90 7.09 -16.75
CA GLU A 220 -14.11 6.41 -16.30
C GLU A 220 -13.95 4.89 -16.26
N LEU A 221 -12.80 4.33 -16.62
CA LEU A 221 -12.60 2.89 -16.65
C LEU A 221 -12.22 2.36 -15.27
N VAL A 222 -12.77 1.19 -14.96
CA VAL A 222 -12.37 0.41 -13.79
C VAL A 222 -12.05 -1.02 -14.22
N CYS A 223 -11.17 -1.68 -13.47
CA CYS A 223 -10.82 -3.06 -13.78
C CYS A 223 -11.79 -4.04 -13.12
N LYS A 224 -12.46 -4.87 -13.91
CA LYS A 224 -13.29 -5.98 -13.42
C LYS A 224 -12.99 -7.26 -14.15
N LYS A 225 -12.57 -8.30 -13.41
CA LYS A 225 -12.32 -9.65 -13.95
C LYS A 225 -11.47 -9.62 -15.24
N LYS A 226 -10.34 -8.92 -15.19
CA LYS A 226 -9.41 -8.74 -16.33
C LYS A 226 -9.95 -7.91 -17.50
N LYS A 227 -11.05 -7.18 -17.31
CA LYS A 227 -11.67 -6.34 -18.34
C LYS A 227 -11.83 -4.91 -17.84
N LEU A 228 -11.50 -3.97 -18.70
CA LEU A 228 -11.82 -2.56 -18.50
C LEU A 228 -13.31 -2.36 -18.77
N VAL A 229 -14.02 -1.80 -17.80
CA VAL A 229 -15.45 -1.47 -17.93
C VAL A 229 -15.67 -0.03 -17.52
N LYS A 230 -16.65 0.64 -18.14
CA LYS A 230 -17.04 1.99 -17.70
C LYS A 230 -17.64 1.93 -16.31
N ARG A 231 -17.22 2.84 -15.44
CA ARG A 231 -17.70 2.95 -14.05
C ARG A 231 -19.22 3.11 -13.98
N SER A 232 -19.80 3.88 -14.91
CA SER A 232 -21.25 4.07 -15.08
C SER A 232 -22.03 2.80 -15.45
N SER A 233 -21.35 1.77 -15.97
CA SER A 233 -21.98 0.49 -16.36
C SER A 233 -22.06 -0.53 -15.23
N ILE A 234 -21.62 -0.18 -14.01
CA ILE A 234 -21.62 -1.08 -12.86
C ILE A 234 -22.92 -0.94 -12.06
N PRO A 235 -23.76 -1.99 -11.99
CA PRO A 235 -24.97 -1.99 -11.16
C PRO A 235 -24.61 -1.78 -9.68
N GLY A 236 -25.31 -0.87 -9.01
CA GLY A 236 -25.09 -0.55 -7.59
C GLY A 236 -23.91 0.40 -7.31
N PHE A 237 -23.20 0.87 -8.33
CA PHE A 237 -22.25 1.98 -8.16
C PHE A 237 -23.01 3.30 -8.07
N SER A 238 -23.47 3.63 -6.87
CA SER A 238 -23.79 5.02 -6.56
C SER A 238 -22.46 5.79 -6.48
N PRO A 239 -22.34 7.01 -7.02
CA PRO A 239 -21.26 7.93 -6.69
C PRO A 239 -21.42 8.35 -5.22
N SER A 240 -21.21 7.41 -4.30
CA SER A 240 -21.54 7.59 -2.89
C SER A 240 -20.43 8.29 -2.15
N ALA A 241 -20.87 9.28 -1.38
CA ALA A 241 -20.22 9.88 -0.23
C ALA A 241 -18.94 10.66 -0.52
N LYS A 242 -19.09 11.99 -0.51
CA LYS A 242 -18.02 12.94 -0.26
C LYS A 242 -17.33 12.54 1.06
N PHE A 243 -16.24 11.81 1.00
CA PHE A 243 -15.30 11.77 2.10
C PHE A 243 -14.61 13.14 2.13
N ARG A 244 -14.99 13.98 3.09
CA ARG A 244 -14.18 15.13 3.49
C ARG A 244 -13.06 14.59 4.37
N PHE A 245 -11.83 14.97 4.05
CA PHE A 245 -10.69 14.86 4.95
C PHE A 245 -10.86 15.80 6.14
#